data_AF-A0A2I0WRW7-F1
#
_entry.id   AF-A0A2I0WRW7-F1
#
_cell.length_a   1.000
_cell.length_b   1.000
_cell.length_c   1.000
_cell.angle_alpha   90.00
_cell.angle_beta   90.00
_cell.angle_gamma   90.00
#
_symmetry.space_group_name_H-M   'P 1'
#
loop_
_entity.id
_entity.type
_entity.pdbx_description
1 polymer ?
#
loop_
_entity_poly.entity_id
_entity_poly.type
_entity_poly.pdbx_seq_one_letter_code
_entity_poly.pdbx_strand_id
1 'polypeptide(L)'
;MIQLVTGYLPSVILLLFFYAVPPTMMLFSTVEGAISRSGRKKSACCKVLYFTIWNVFFVNVLSASVIHQLMFISHPKDIPFVLARTLPGQATFFITYVLTSGWTSLCAELVQCFPLTYNLLQKYVFRKKLDDPNMVPTFPYHTEVPRVLLFGLLGFTCSILAPLILPFLMVYFLLGYLIYRNQMLNVYRTKYESGGQLWPVVHNSTIFSLVLAQIIALGVFGIKKSTVASGLVVPLVIFTLLFHEYCRKRFLPIFKNFSAQALVEMDREDEMSGKMEEIHLLLQSAYSQPVPKDKDEDEDDVVDGGGDGGAENSASVI
;
A
#
# COMPACT_ATOMS: atom_id res chain seq x y z
N MET A 1 19.59 2.70 -36.73
CA MET A 1 20.18 2.35 -35.41
C MET A 1 20.04 3.48 -34.39
N ILE A 2 20.33 4.74 -34.75
CA ILE A 2 20.24 5.89 -33.83
C ILE A 2 18.81 6.14 -33.31
N GLN A 3 17.77 6.03 -34.14
CA GLN A 3 16.36 6.23 -33.70
C GLN A 3 15.85 5.18 -32.70
N LEU A 4 16.39 3.96 -32.73
CA LEU A 4 16.06 2.92 -31.75
C LEU A 4 16.70 3.25 -30.39
N VAL A 5 17.92 3.79 -30.40
CA VAL A 5 18.64 4.19 -29.18
C VAL A 5 18.10 5.52 -28.62
N THR A 6 17.77 6.52 -29.44
CA THR A 6 17.27 7.81 -28.92
C THR A 6 15.78 7.80 -28.55
N GLY A 7 14.97 6.94 -29.14
CA GLY A 7 13.53 6.84 -28.83
C GLY A 7 13.17 5.80 -27.77
N TYR A 8 13.80 4.62 -27.80
CA TYR A 8 13.45 3.52 -26.90
C TYR A 8 14.18 3.63 -25.56
N LEU A 9 15.43 4.09 -25.55
CA LEU A 9 16.24 4.18 -24.34
C LEU A 9 15.63 5.08 -23.25
N PRO A 10 15.08 6.28 -23.55
CA PRO A 10 14.42 7.08 -22.52
C PRO A 10 13.19 6.37 -21.92
N SER A 11 12.43 5.66 -22.74
CA SER A 11 11.24 4.90 -22.29
C SER A 11 11.63 3.73 -21.37
N VAL A 12 12.70 3.01 -21.69
CA VAL A 12 13.23 1.93 -20.86
C VAL A 12 13.81 2.47 -19.55
N ILE A 13 14.57 3.58 -19.60
CA ILE A 13 15.12 4.22 -18.40
C ILE A 13 14.00 4.68 -17.47
N LEU A 14 12.94 5.30 -18.01
CA LEU A 14 11.77 5.71 -17.23
C LEU A 14 11.07 4.50 -16.60
N LEU A 15 10.85 3.43 -17.35
CA LEU A 15 10.24 2.20 -16.83
C LEU A 15 11.08 1.60 -15.70
N LEU A 16 12.40 1.54 -15.88
CA LEU A 16 13.33 1.02 -14.89
C LEU A 16 13.37 1.90 -13.63
N PHE A 17 13.29 3.22 -13.80
CA PHE A 17 13.16 4.16 -12.69
C PHE A 17 11.89 3.91 -11.88
N PHE A 18 10.72 3.78 -12.52
CA PHE A 18 9.46 3.49 -11.81
C PHE A 18 9.49 2.15 -11.07
N TYR A 19 10.13 1.13 -11.67
CA TYR A 19 10.30 -0.17 -11.00
C TYR A 19 11.26 -0.10 -9.80
N ALA A 20 12.26 0.78 -9.85
CA ALA A 20 13.21 1.00 -8.76
C ALA A 20 12.66 1.83 -7.59
N VAL A 21 11.48 2.45 -7.71
CA VAL A 21 10.91 3.30 -6.66
C VAL A 21 10.55 2.51 -5.39
N PRO A 22 9.74 1.43 -5.43
CA PRO A 22 9.43 0.68 -4.20
C PRO A 22 10.66 0.15 -3.43
N PRO A 23 11.69 -0.45 -4.07
CA PRO A 23 12.86 -0.94 -3.34
C PRO A 23 13.70 0.21 -2.76
N THR A 24 13.85 1.34 -3.46
CA THR A 24 14.57 2.50 -2.91
C THR A 24 13.85 3.11 -1.71
N MET A 25 12.50 3.20 -1.75
CA MET A 25 11.71 3.66 -0.60
C MET A 25 11.75 2.68 0.59
N MET A 26 11.88 1.38 0.32
CA MET A 26 12.14 0.39 1.37
C MET A 26 13.52 0.62 1.99
N LEU A 27 14.55 0.89 1.20
CA LEU A 27 15.90 1.18 1.68
C LEU A 27 15.94 2.46 2.53
N PHE A 28 15.28 3.55 2.11
CA PHE A 28 15.17 4.74 2.96
C PHE A 28 14.47 4.43 4.29
N SER A 29 13.46 3.57 4.27
CA SER A 29 12.78 3.14 5.49
C SER A 29 13.63 2.21 6.36
N THR A 30 14.62 1.50 5.79
CA THR A 30 15.63 0.77 6.58
C THR A 30 16.62 1.73 7.25
N VAL A 31 17.03 2.78 6.55
CA VAL A 31 18.00 3.78 7.04
C VAL A 31 17.40 4.63 8.16
N GLU A 32 16.08 4.83 8.17
CA GLU A 32 15.36 5.49 9.27
C GLU A 32 15.48 4.77 10.63
N GLY A 33 15.98 3.53 10.65
CA GLY A 33 16.22 2.81 11.91
C GLY A 33 14.96 2.30 12.59
N ALA A 34 13.91 1.97 11.83
CA ALA A 34 12.71 1.35 12.38
C ALA A 34 13.06 -0.02 13.01
N ILE A 35 12.77 -0.17 14.31
CA ILE A 35 13.07 -1.39 15.08
C ILE A 35 12.26 -2.58 14.56
N SER A 36 10.99 -2.38 14.20
CA SER A 36 10.10 -3.46 13.72
C SER A 36 9.95 -3.49 12.20
N ARG A 37 9.80 -4.70 11.62
CA ARG A 37 9.48 -4.90 10.20
C ARG A 37 8.14 -4.27 9.82
N SER A 38 7.15 -4.35 10.71
CA SER A 38 5.82 -3.76 10.50
C SER A 38 5.90 -2.23 10.38
N GLY A 39 6.64 -1.58 11.29
CA GLY A 39 6.89 -0.14 11.27
C GLY A 39 7.65 0.29 10.02
N ARG A 40 8.69 -0.46 9.64
CA ARG A 40 9.47 -0.22 8.42
C ARG A 40 8.63 -0.29 7.15
N LYS A 41 7.81 -1.34 7.02
CA LYS A 41 6.92 -1.51 5.85
C LYS A 41 5.82 -0.47 5.80
N LYS A 42 5.28 -0.05 6.94
CA LYS A 42 4.32 1.06 7.03
C LYS A 42 4.94 2.39 6.59
N SER A 43 6.16 2.68 7.02
CA SER A 43 6.90 3.88 6.60
C SER A 43 7.15 3.86 5.09
N ALA A 44 7.61 2.73 4.54
CA ALA A 44 7.81 2.54 3.11
C ALA A 44 6.51 2.73 2.32
N CYS A 45 5.40 2.16 2.79
CA CYS A 45 4.07 2.34 2.21
C CYS A 45 3.67 3.81 2.11
N CYS A 46 3.89 4.60 3.18
CA CYS A 46 3.56 6.03 3.18
C CYS A 46 4.40 6.80 2.15
N LYS A 47 5.70 6.50 2.05
CA LYS A 47 6.58 7.14 1.06
C LYS A 47 6.18 6.80 -0.38
N VAL A 48 5.91 5.52 -0.66
CA VAL A 48 5.46 5.06 -1.98
C VAL A 48 4.12 5.70 -2.33
N LEU A 49 3.20 5.84 -1.37
CA LEU A 49 1.92 6.54 -1.57
C LEU A 49 2.14 7.99 -2.00
N TYR A 50 2.90 8.78 -1.24
CA TYR A 50 3.14 10.18 -1.59
C TYR A 50 3.84 10.32 -2.94
N PHE A 51 4.86 9.49 -3.20
CA PHE A 51 5.55 9.50 -4.48
C PHE A 51 4.60 9.17 -5.64
N THR A 52 3.78 8.13 -5.50
CA THR A 52 2.88 7.68 -6.57
C THR A 52 1.79 8.71 -6.83
N ILE A 53 1.21 9.32 -5.80
CA ILE A 53 0.24 10.42 -5.97
C ILE A 53 0.91 11.61 -6.66
N TRP A 54 2.08 12.03 -6.19
CA TRP A 54 2.80 13.16 -6.80
C TRP A 54 3.12 12.90 -8.26
N ASN A 55 3.67 11.73 -8.57
CA ASN A 55 4.14 11.42 -9.91
C ASN A 55 3.01 11.05 -10.88
N VAL A 56 2.13 10.13 -10.50
CA VAL A 56 1.08 9.64 -11.40
C VAL A 56 -0.06 10.65 -11.54
N PHE A 57 -0.41 11.39 -10.49
CA PHE A 57 -1.49 12.37 -10.56
C PHE A 57 -0.97 13.78 -10.87
N PHE A 58 -0.23 14.39 -9.95
CA PHE A 58 0.14 15.81 -10.08
C PHE A 58 1.08 16.06 -11.26
N VAL A 59 2.14 15.28 -11.43
CA VAL A 59 3.08 15.49 -12.55
C VAL A 59 2.39 15.28 -13.89
N ASN A 60 1.52 14.28 -14.06
CA ASN A 60 0.79 14.11 -15.32
C ASN A 60 -0.18 15.26 -15.61
N VAL A 61 -0.93 15.73 -14.61
CA VAL A 61 -1.87 16.85 -14.78
C VAL A 61 -1.13 18.18 -15.02
N LEU A 62 -0.02 18.41 -14.33
CA LEU A 62 0.79 19.62 -14.48
C LEU A 62 1.64 19.61 -15.75
N SER A 63 2.18 18.47 -16.18
CA SER A 63 2.96 18.37 -17.43
C SER A 63 2.12 18.77 -18.64
N ALA A 64 0.84 18.40 -18.65
CA ALA A 64 -0.12 18.85 -19.65
C ALA A 64 -0.32 20.39 -19.64
N SER A 65 -0.20 21.01 -18.48
CA SER A 65 -0.33 22.47 -18.30
C SER A 65 0.94 23.24 -18.64
N VAL A 66 2.12 22.68 -18.29
CA VAL A 66 3.43 23.33 -18.40
C VAL A 66 3.83 23.56 -19.86
N ILE A 67 3.38 22.70 -20.79
CA ILE A 67 3.63 22.89 -22.23
C ILE A 67 2.92 24.15 -22.78
N HIS A 68 1.88 24.67 -22.11
CA HIS A 68 1.11 25.82 -22.58
C HIS A 68 1.20 27.08 -21.71
N GLN A 69 1.60 27.02 -20.44
CA GLN A 69 1.54 28.18 -19.53
C GLN A 69 2.69 28.20 -18.52
N LEU A 70 3.91 28.51 -19.00
CA LEU A 70 5.15 28.56 -18.22
C LEU A 70 5.28 29.76 -17.25
N MET A 71 4.21 30.53 -16.99
CA MET A 71 4.25 31.76 -16.16
C MET A 71 3.45 31.74 -14.84
N PHE A 72 2.72 30.67 -14.50
CA PHE A 72 1.75 30.71 -13.38
C PHE A 72 2.20 30.12 -12.03
N ILE A 73 3.46 29.65 -11.90
CA ILE A 73 3.97 29.10 -10.62
C ILE A 73 4.07 30.16 -9.51
N SER A 74 3.92 31.45 -9.84
CA SER A 74 4.04 32.55 -8.87
C SER A 74 2.87 32.67 -7.89
N HIS A 75 1.68 32.10 -8.17
CA HIS A 75 0.49 32.25 -7.31
C HIS A 75 -0.19 30.91 -6.96
N PRO A 76 -0.01 30.37 -5.74
CA PRO A 76 -0.61 29.09 -5.32
C PRO A 76 -2.14 29.10 -5.30
N LYS A 77 -2.77 30.29 -5.40
CA LYS A 77 -4.23 30.44 -5.46
C LYS A 77 -4.84 29.92 -6.77
N ASP A 78 -4.04 29.80 -7.84
CA ASP A 78 -4.52 29.38 -9.17
C ASP A 78 -4.44 27.86 -9.40
N ILE A 79 -3.83 27.11 -8.47
CA ILE A 79 -3.68 25.65 -8.56
C ILE A 79 -5.04 24.95 -8.80
N PRO A 80 -6.13 25.25 -8.06
CA PRO A 80 -7.42 24.60 -8.28
C PRO A 80 -8.00 24.87 -9.67
N PHE A 81 -7.79 26.08 -10.21
CA PHE A 81 -8.28 26.49 -11.52
C PHE A 81 -7.51 25.78 -12.65
N VAL A 82 -6.19 25.68 -12.52
CA VAL A 82 -5.35 24.96 -13.48
C VAL A 82 -5.73 23.49 -13.53
N LEU A 83 -5.81 22.84 -12.35
CA LEU A 83 -6.25 21.44 -12.21
C LEU A 83 -7.61 21.23 -12.89
N ALA A 84 -8.59 22.09 -12.60
CA ALA A 84 -9.94 21.99 -13.15
C ALA A 84 -9.99 22.11 -14.69
N ARG A 85 -9.07 22.87 -15.29
CA ARG A 85 -9.00 23.04 -16.75
C ARG A 85 -8.30 21.88 -17.45
N THR A 86 -7.26 21.31 -16.85
CA THR A 86 -6.41 20.30 -17.51
C THR A 86 -6.83 18.86 -17.23
N LEU A 87 -7.43 18.57 -16.07
CA LEU A 87 -7.90 17.22 -15.72
C LEU A 87 -8.87 16.60 -16.74
N PRO A 88 -9.89 17.32 -17.26
CA PRO A 88 -10.82 16.73 -18.24
C PRO A 88 -10.12 16.23 -19.50
N GLY A 89 -9.10 16.96 -19.97
CA GLY A 89 -8.29 16.57 -21.12
C GLY A 89 -7.43 15.32 -20.89
N GLN A 90 -7.19 14.96 -19.63
CA GLN A 90 -6.42 13.78 -19.21
C GLN A 90 -7.31 12.62 -18.74
N ALA A 91 -8.63 12.75 -18.79
CA ALA A 91 -9.55 11.70 -18.36
C ALA A 91 -9.33 10.38 -19.12
N THR A 92 -9.12 10.45 -20.44
CA THR A 92 -8.83 9.28 -21.27
C THR A 92 -7.55 8.58 -20.83
N PHE A 93 -6.49 9.36 -20.54
CA PHE A 93 -5.23 8.81 -20.02
C PHE A 93 -5.45 8.05 -18.71
N PHE A 94 -6.20 8.62 -17.75
CA PHE A 94 -6.47 7.96 -16.48
C PHE A 94 -7.33 6.71 -16.63
N ILE A 95 -8.32 6.71 -17.53
CA ILE A 95 -9.13 5.51 -17.84
C ILE A 95 -8.22 4.41 -18.42
N THR A 96 -7.38 4.74 -19.41
CA THR A 96 -6.42 3.79 -19.98
C THR A 96 -5.42 3.31 -18.93
N TYR A 97 -4.96 4.18 -18.03
CA TYR A 97 -4.05 3.81 -16.94
C TYR A 97 -4.70 2.80 -15.98
N VAL A 98 -5.96 3.02 -15.57
CA VAL A 98 -6.71 2.07 -14.72
C VAL A 98 -6.90 0.73 -15.45
N LEU A 99 -7.24 0.77 -16.74
CA LEU A 99 -7.50 -0.43 -17.52
C LEU A 99 -6.21 -1.22 -17.78
N THR A 100 -5.14 -0.57 -18.22
CA THR A 100 -3.86 -1.22 -18.52
C THR A 100 -3.11 -1.55 -17.24
N SER A 101 -2.75 -0.56 -16.42
CA SER A 101 -1.92 -0.83 -15.24
C SER A 101 -2.69 -1.57 -14.14
N GLY A 102 -3.96 -1.21 -13.90
CA GLY A 102 -4.77 -1.83 -12.86
C GLY A 102 -5.14 -3.27 -13.19
N TRP A 103 -5.74 -3.53 -14.36
CA TRP A 103 -6.20 -4.89 -14.68
C TRP A 103 -5.03 -5.82 -14.99
N THR A 104 -4.00 -5.37 -15.72
CA THR A 104 -2.81 -6.19 -15.94
C THR A 104 -2.14 -6.54 -14.62
N SER A 105 -2.10 -5.61 -13.65
CA SER A 105 -1.60 -5.91 -12.31
C SER A 105 -2.43 -6.97 -11.59
N LEU A 106 -3.76 -6.89 -11.63
CA LEU A 106 -4.62 -7.91 -11.00
C LEU A 106 -4.46 -9.27 -11.66
N CYS A 107 -4.34 -9.32 -13.00
CA CYS A 107 -4.07 -10.55 -13.72
C CYS A 107 -2.69 -11.14 -13.37
N ALA A 108 -1.66 -10.29 -13.29
CA ALA A 108 -0.31 -10.71 -12.90
C ALA A 108 -0.26 -11.23 -11.46
N GLU A 109 -1.05 -10.62 -10.56
CA GLU A 109 -1.21 -11.06 -9.17
C GLU A 109 -1.97 -12.39 -9.08
N LEU A 110 -3.02 -12.58 -9.89
CA LEU A 110 -3.77 -13.83 -9.96
C LEU A 110 -2.89 -15.00 -10.42
N VAL A 111 -2.08 -14.79 -11.46
CA VAL A 111 -1.13 -15.79 -11.99
C VAL A 111 0.09 -15.95 -11.06
N GLN A 112 0.30 -15.02 -10.13
CA GLN A 112 1.49 -14.94 -9.29
C GLN A 112 2.77 -14.91 -10.13
N CYS A 113 2.84 -14.02 -11.12
CA CYS A 113 3.97 -13.96 -12.06
C CYS A 113 5.32 -13.85 -11.33
N PHE A 114 5.41 -13.08 -10.24
CA PHE A 114 6.66 -12.87 -9.52
C PHE A 114 7.10 -14.11 -8.70
N PRO A 115 6.27 -14.69 -7.79
CA PRO A 115 6.63 -15.95 -7.13
C PRO A 115 6.92 -17.10 -8.09
N LEU A 116 6.15 -17.22 -9.18
CA LEU A 116 6.29 -18.31 -10.14
C LEU A 116 7.62 -18.22 -10.91
N THR A 117 7.95 -17.05 -11.44
CA THR A 117 9.23 -16.84 -12.16
C THR A 117 10.42 -17.00 -11.24
N TYR A 118 10.35 -16.52 -10.00
CA TYR A 118 11.40 -16.70 -9.02
C TYR A 118 11.61 -18.16 -8.64
N ASN A 119 10.52 -18.91 -8.41
CA ASN A 119 10.59 -20.35 -8.11
C ASN A 119 11.19 -21.13 -9.29
N LEU A 120 10.74 -20.85 -10.52
CA LEU A 120 11.31 -21.45 -11.73
C LEU A 120 12.81 -21.14 -11.84
N LEU A 121 13.22 -19.89 -11.62
CA LEU A 121 14.63 -19.50 -11.67
C LEU A 121 15.45 -20.24 -10.61
N GLN A 122 14.94 -20.36 -9.38
CA GLN A 122 15.62 -21.11 -8.32
C GLN A 122 15.74 -22.60 -8.62
N LYS A 123 14.70 -23.20 -9.21
CA LYS A 123 14.70 -24.62 -9.58
C LYS A 123 15.65 -24.90 -10.75
N TYR A 124 15.58 -24.11 -11.81
CA TYR A 124 16.32 -24.36 -13.04
C TYR A 124 17.74 -23.80 -13.05
N VAL A 125 17.97 -22.60 -12.48
CA VAL A 125 19.29 -21.97 -12.44
C VAL A 125 20.06 -22.33 -11.18
N PHE A 126 19.42 -22.22 -10.01
CA PHE A 126 20.11 -22.40 -8.73
C PHE A 126 20.03 -23.84 -8.17
N ARG A 127 19.24 -24.74 -8.78
CA ARG A 127 19.03 -26.14 -8.36
C ARG A 127 18.82 -26.33 -6.85
N LYS A 128 18.16 -25.38 -6.17
CA LYS A 128 17.85 -25.51 -4.74
C LYS A 128 16.65 -26.45 -4.55
N LYS A 129 16.69 -27.29 -3.51
CA LYS A 129 15.51 -28.06 -3.06
C LYS A 129 14.42 -27.09 -2.60
N LEU A 130 13.18 -27.35 -2.99
CA LEU A 130 12.03 -26.45 -2.78
C LEU A 130 11.45 -26.50 -1.35
N ASP A 131 12.02 -27.29 -0.44
CA ASP A 131 11.43 -27.59 0.87
C ASP A 131 11.72 -26.54 1.96
N ASP A 132 12.22 -25.33 1.63
CA ASP A 132 12.44 -24.30 2.64
C ASP A 132 11.12 -23.56 2.97
N PRO A 133 10.55 -23.72 4.18
CA PRO A 133 9.32 -23.03 4.59
C PRO A 133 9.47 -21.50 4.63
N ASN A 134 10.69 -20.96 4.61
CA ASN A 134 10.92 -19.51 4.52
C ASN A 134 10.64 -18.91 3.14
N MET A 135 10.47 -19.76 2.11
CA MET A 135 10.26 -19.37 0.73
C MET A 135 8.82 -18.93 0.40
N VAL A 136 7.90 -19.06 1.35
CA VAL A 136 6.50 -18.66 1.16
C VAL A 136 6.39 -17.14 1.01
N PRO A 137 5.74 -16.63 -0.05
CA PRO A 137 5.62 -15.20 -0.29
C PRO A 137 4.78 -14.51 0.79
N THR A 138 5.14 -13.28 1.11
CA THR A 138 4.37 -12.40 2.00
C THR A 138 3.68 -11.33 1.18
N PHE A 139 2.45 -10.97 1.56
CA PHE A 139 1.71 -9.93 0.87
C PHE A 139 2.49 -8.60 0.86
N PRO A 140 2.72 -7.99 -0.33
CA PRO A 140 3.50 -6.77 -0.45
C PRO A 140 2.66 -5.51 -0.14
N TYR A 141 2.36 -5.30 1.15
CA TYR A 141 1.57 -4.15 1.63
C TYR A 141 2.08 -2.77 1.13
N HIS A 142 3.40 -2.62 0.98
CA HIS A 142 4.04 -1.37 0.62
C HIS A 142 3.87 -0.95 -0.85
N THR A 143 3.43 -1.86 -1.74
CA THR A 143 3.16 -1.57 -3.16
C THR A 143 1.67 -1.59 -3.46
N GLU A 144 0.95 -2.60 -2.96
CA GLU A 144 -0.45 -2.81 -3.31
C GLU A 144 -1.37 -1.78 -2.64
N VAL A 145 -1.13 -1.45 -1.37
CA VAL A 145 -1.97 -0.47 -0.65
C VAL A 145 -1.87 0.93 -1.28
N PRO A 146 -0.66 1.47 -1.58
CA PRO A 146 -0.55 2.72 -2.32
C PRO A 146 -1.22 2.71 -3.69
N ARG A 147 -1.18 1.59 -4.43
CA ARG A 147 -1.82 1.44 -5.74
C ARG A 147 -3.34 1.52 -5.63
N VAL A 148 -3.93 0.78 -4.68
CA VAL A 148 -5.37 0.81 -4.43
C VAL A 148 -5.83 2.20 -3.99
N LEU A 149 -5.06 2.88 -3.12
CA LEU A 149 -5.34 4.24 -2.68
C LEU A 149 -5.25 5.27 -3.80
N LEU A 150 -4.29 5.11 -4.73
CA LEU A 150 -4.19 5.93 -5.93
C LEU A 150 -5.43 5.78 -6.82
N PHE A 151 -5.91 4.56 -7.04
CA PHE A 151 -7.14 4.33 -7.81
C PHE A 151 -8.37 4.91 -7.12
N GLY A 152 -8.43 4.85 -5.78
CA GLY A 152 -9.42 5.58 -5.00
C GLY A 152 -9.34 7.10 -5.23
N LEU A 153 -8.13 7.67 -5.20
CA LEU A 153 -7.90 9.08 -5.50
C LEU A 153 -8.40 9.47 -6.89
N LEU A 154 -8.00 8.72 -7.92
CA LEU A 154 -8.45 8.93 -9.30
C LEU A 154 -9.99 8.83 -9.41
N GLY A 155 -10.59 7.86 -8.73
CA GLY A 155 -12.05 7.70 -8.67
C GLY A 155 -12.74 8.94 -8.11
N PHE A 156 -12.29 9.44 -6.94
CA PHE A 156 -12.88 10.63 -6.33
C PHE A 156 -12.66 11.90 -7.18
N THR A 157 -11.44 12.13 -7.67
CA THR A 157 -11.12 13.35 -8.42
C THR A 157 -11.79 13.38 -9.80
N CYS A 158 -11.82 12.23 -10.50
CA CYS A 158 -12.37 12.15 -11.85
C CYS A 158 -13.88 11.89 -11.87
N SER A 159 -14.52 11.47 -10.77
CA SER A 159 -15.97 11.26 -10.68
C SER A 159 -16.79 12.46 -11.18
N ILE A 160 -16.37 13.68 -10.82
CA ILE A 160 -17.06 14.93 -11.15
C ILE A 160 -16.87 15.32 -12.63
N LEU A 161 -15.74 14.92 -13.22
CA LEU A 161 -15.31 15.37 -14.55
C LEU A 161 -15.65 14.37 -15.65
N ALA A 162 -15.40 13.10 -15.39
CA ALA A 162 -15.54 11.98 -16.32
C ALA A 162 -16.13 10.79 -15.56
N PRO A 163 -17.45 10.73 -15.34
CA PRO A 163 -18.10 9.68 -14.56
C PRO A 163 -17.91 8.28 -15.17
N LEU A 164 -17.53 8.21 -16.45
CA LEU A 164 -17.22 6.96 -17.15
C LEU A 164 -16.05 6.17 -16.52
N ILE A 165 -15.17 6.80 -15.73
CA ILE A 165 -14.08 6.10 -15.01
C ILE A 165 -14.61 5.19 -13.89
N LEU A 166 -15.75 5.54 -13.28
CA LEU A 166 -16.32 4.85 -12.14
C LEU A 166 -16.68 3.38 -12.42
N PRO A 167 -17.39 3.01 -13.50
CA PRO A 167 -17.67 1.61 -13.78
C PRO A 167 -16.39 0.78 -13.98
N PHE A 168 -15.35 1.32 -14.63
CA PHE A 168 -14.07 0.62 -14.78
C PHE A 168 -13.37 0.38 -13.44
N LEU A 169 -13.40 1.39 -12.55
CA LEU A 169 -12.88 1.26 -11.19
C LEU A 169 -13.71 0.29 -10.35
N MET A 170 -15.03 0.29 -10.48
CA MET A 170 -15.92 -0.64 -9.78
C MET A 170 -15.60 -2.09 -10.14
N VAL A 171 -15.41 -2.39 -11.43
CA VAL A 171 -14.97 -3.71 -11.90
C VAL A 171 -13.59 -4.06 -11.35
N TYR A 172 -12.65 -3.10 -11.33
CA TYR A 172 -11.34 -3.29 -10.73
C TYR A 172 -11.42 -3.66 -9.25
N PHE A 173 -12.22 -2.94 -8.44
CA PHE A 173 -12.38 -3.23 -7.01
C PHE A 173 -13.08 -4.58 -6.77
N LEU A 174 -14.06 -4.95 -7.60
CA LEU A 174 -14.75 -6.24 -7.51
C LEU A 174 -13.79 -7.41 -7.80
N LEU A 175 -13.04 -7.32 -8.91
CA LEU A 175 -12.03 -8.31 -9.27
C LEU A 175 -10.91 -8.36 -8.22
N GLY A 176 -10.44 -7.20 -7.76
CA GLY A 176 -9.44 -7.10 -6.69
C GLY A 176 -9.92 -7.79 -5.41
N TYR A 177 -11.16 -7.56 -4.99
CA TYR A 177 -11.73 -8.23 -3.82
C TYR A 177 -11.71 -9.75 -3.96
N LEU A 178 -12.16 -10.29 -5.10
CA LEU A 178 -12.17 -11.74 -5.34
C LEU A 178 -10.75 -12.33 -5.36
N ILE A 179 -9.83 -11.69 -6.08
CA ILE A 179 -8.45 -12.16 -6.27
C ILE A 179 -7.71 -12.09 -4.94
N TYR A 180 -7.67 -10.93 -4.28
CA TYR A 180 -6.94 -10.79 -3.02
C TYR A 180 -7.52 -11.67 -1.92
N ARG A 181 -8.85 -11.86 -1.85
CA ARG A 181 -9.45 -12.81 -0.91
C ARG A 181 -8.96 -14.24 -1.14
N ASN A 182 -8.94 -14.70 -2.39
CA ASN A 182 -8.43 -16.01 -2.73
C ASN A 182 -6.93 -16.15 -2.38
N GLN A 183 -6.13 -15.14 -2.70
CA GLN A 183 -4.69 -15.14 -2.46
C GLN A 183 -4.33 -15.11 -0.97
N MET A 184 -5.08 -14.36 -0.17
CA MET A 184 -4.88 -14.29 1.29
C MET A 184 -5.25 -15.61 1.98
N LEU A 185 -6.19 -16.38 1.44
CA LEU A 185 -6.57 -17.68 2.00
C LEU A 185 -5.61 -18.81 1.58
N ASN A 186 -5.15 -18.80 0.32
CA ASN A 186 -4.50 -19.97 -0.27
C ASN A 186 -2.98 -19.85 -0.46
N VAL A 187 -2.40 -18.64 -0.45
CA VAL A 187 -0.98 -18.47 -0.80
C VAL A 187 -0.18 -17.64 0.19
N TYR A 188 -0.72 -16.53 0.67
CA TYR A 188 0.05 -15.64 1.52
C TYR A 188 0.14 -16.13 2.97
N ARG A 189 1.36 -16.26 3.50
CA ARG A 189 1.62 -16.46 4.93
C ARG A 189 1.94 -15.12 5.60
N THR A 190 1.24 -14.80 6.68
CA THR A 190 1.51 -13.60 7.49
C THR A 190 2.78 -13.82 8.31
N LYS A 191 3.82 -13.04 8.03
CA LYS A 191 5.10 -13.08 8.78
C LYS A 191 5.10 -12.21 10.04
N TYR A 192 4.16 -11.27 10.13
CA TYR A 192 4.05 -10.34 11.25
C TYR A 192 2.61 -9.84 11.32
N GLU A 193 2.14 -9.61 12.52
CA GLU A 193 0.85 -8.99 12.79
C GLU A 193 1.03 -7.52 13.12
N SER A 194 0.34 -6.64 12.38
CA SER A 194 0.45 -5.19 12.54
C SER A 194 -0.71 -4.57 13.34
N GLY A 195 -1.71 -5.37 13.75
CA GLY A 195 -2.85 -4.88 14.53
C GLY A 195 -3.67 -3.78 13.85
N GLY A 196 -3.76 -3.79 12.51
CA GLY A 196 -4.53 -2.79 11.76
C GLY A 196 -3.92 -1.38 11.72
N GLN A 197 -2.66 -1.18 12.13
CA GLN A 197 -1.99 0.12 12.14
C GLN A 197 -1.87 0.83 10.78
N LEU A 198 -2.18 0.14 9.68
CA LEU A 198 -2.24 0.71 8.33
C LEU A 198 -3.56 1.44 8.06
N TRP A 199 -4.63 1.14 8.80
CA TRP A 199 -5.95 1.75 8.63
C TRP A 199 -5.95 3.28 8.73
N PRO A 200 -5.24 3.92 9.70
CA PRO A 200 -5.14 5.37 9.73
C PRO A 200 -4.51 5.97 8.47
N VAL A 201 -3.57 5.25 7.81
CA VAL A 201 -2.96 5.69 6.55
C VAL A 201 -3.98 5.68 5.43
N VAL A 202 -4.74 4.59 5.31
CA VAL A 202 -5.83 4.44 4.35
C VAL A 202 -6.88 5.53 4.54
N HIS A 203 -7.35 5.74 5.78
CA HIS A 203 -8.34 6.77 6.11
C HIS A 203 -7.83 8.17 5.75
N ASN A 204 -6.62 8.54 6.17
CA ASN A 204 -6.04 9.85 5.85
C ASN A 204 -5.89 10.06 4.34
N SER A 205 -5.49 9.03 3.59
CA SER A 205 -5.38 9.11 2.13
C SER A 205 -6.75 9.29 1.47
N THR A 206 -7.79 8.60 1.94
CA THR A 206 -9.16 8.74 1.41
C THR A 206 -9.72 10.15 1.69
N ILE A 207 -9.52 10.68 2.90
CA ILE A 207 -9.91 12.06 3.23
C ILE A 207 -9.16 13.06 2.35
N PHE A 208 -7.85 12.86 2.14
CA PHE A 208 -7.07 13.69 1.24
C PHE A 208 -7.64 13.66 -0.18
N SER A 209 -7.98 12.48 -0.72
CA SER A 209 -8.61 12.33 -2.02
C SER A 209 -9.95 13.06 -2.12
N LEU A 210 -10.79 13.01 -1.08
CA LEU A 210 -12.06 13.73 -1.02
C LEU A 210 -11.86 15.25 -1.00
N VAL A 211 -10.96 15.74 -0.16
CA VAL A 211 -10.64 17.18 -0.10
C VAL A 211 -10.08 17.65 -1.44
N LEU A 212 -9.18 16.88 -2.05
CA LEU A 212 -8.64 17.18 -3.37
C LEU A 212 -9.75 17.23 -4.44
N ALA A 213 -10.67 16.27 -4.44
CA ALA A 213 -11.82 16.27 -5.34
C ALA A 213 -12.72 17.52 -5.15
N GLN A 214 -12.94 17.94 -3.90
CA GLN A 214 -13.71 19.16 -3.60
C GLN A 214 -12.98 20.43 -4.04
N ILE A 215 -11.65 20.50 -3.87
CA ILE A 215 -10.83 21.63 -4.37
C ILE A 215 -10.91 21.71 -5.90
N ILE A 216 -10.82 20.58 -6.59
CA ILE A 216 -10.98 20.51 -8.05
C ILE A 216 -12.39 20.95 -8.44
N ALA A 217 -13.43 20.47 -7.75
CA ALA A 217 -14.81 20.86 -7.99
C ALA A 217 -15.02 22.38 -7.85
N LEU A 218 -14.42 23.00 -6.83
CA LEU A 218 -14.41 24.44 -6.64
C LEU A 218 -13.77 25.15 -7.84
N GLY A 219 -12.64 24.65 -8.33
CA GLY A 219 -12.00 25.16 -9.55
C GLY A 219 -12.90 25.06 -10.80
N VAL A 220 -13.57 23.92 -10.99
CA VAL A 220 -14.47 23.67 -12.14
C VAL A 220 -15.68 24.61 -12.10
N PHE A 221 -16.33 24.78 -10.95
CA PHE A 221 -17.46 25.69 -10.81
C PHE A 221 -17.05 27.16 -10.90
N GLY A 222 -15.83 27.49 -10.45
CA GLY A 222 -15.22 28.80 -10.63
C GLY A 222 -15.04 29.15 -12.10
N ILE A 223 -14.53 28.24 -12.93
CA ILE A 223 -14.44 28.40 -14.39
C ILE A 223 -15.81 28.64 -15.02
N LYS A 224 -16.83 27.88 -14.60
CA LYS A 224 -18.20 27.96 -15.13
C LYS A 224 -18.99 29.18 -14.61
N LYS A 225 -18.39 30.07 -13.82
CA LYS A 225 -19.01 31.27 -13.22
C LYS A 225 -20.31 30.99 -12.43
N SER A 226 -20.48 29.77 -11.91
CA SER A 226 -21.63 29.44 -11.05
C SER A 226 -21.30 29.75 -9.59
N THR A 227 -21.64 30.96 -9.16
CA THR A 227 -21.37 31.46 -7.80
C THR A 227 -22.12 30.68 -6.73
N VAL A 228 -23.35 30.23 -7.02
CA VAL A 228 -24.17 29.44 -6.09
C VAL A 228 -23.55 28.06 -5.84
N ALA A 229 -23.13 27.35 -6.91
CA ALA A 229 -22.52 26.04 -6.78
C ALA A 229 -21.16 26.09 -6.07
N SER A 230 -20.31 27.08 -6.42
CA SER A 230 -19.02 27.28 -5.76
C SER A 230 -19.18 27.61 -4.27
N GLY A 231 -20.19 28.41 -3.93
CA GLY A 231 -20.53 28.74 -2.54
C GLY A 231 -20.93 27.52 -1.69
N LEU A 232 -21.58 26.51 -2.28
CA LEU A 232 -21.95 25.28 -1.57
C LEU A 232 -20.79 24.29 -1.35
N VAL A 233 -19.76 24.33 -2.20
CA VAL A 233 -18.57 23.46 -2.04
C VAL A 233 -17.71 23.90 -0.84
N VAL A 234 -17.66 25.20 -0.54
CA VAL A 234 -16.83 25.72 0.57
C VAL A 234 -17.24 25.14 1.93
N PRO A 235 -18.51 25.17 2.35
CA PRO A 235 -18.97 24.47 3.55
C PRO A 235 -18.64 22.97 3.53
N LEU A 236 -18.75 22.32 2.38
CA LEU A 236 -18.49 20.88 2.24
C LEU A 236 -17.03 20.51 2.56
N VAL A 237 -16.08 21.35 2.13
CA VAL A 237 -14.66 21.20 2.49
C VAL A 237 -14.47 21.34 4.00
N ILE A 238 -15.10 22.36 4.60
CA ILE A 238 -15.02 22.61 6.05
C ILE A 238 -15.57 21.41 6.83
N PHE A 239 -16.75 20.89 6.46
CA PHE A 239 -17.34 19.71 7.09
C PHE A 239 -16.45 18.47 6.97
N THR A 240 -15.81 18.27 5.82
CA THR A 240 -14.90 17.14 5.60
C THR A 240 -13.67 17.23 6.50
N LEU A 241 -13.10 18.42 6.67
CA LEU A 241 -11.96 18.65 7.57
C LEU A 241 -12.37 18.51 9.05
N LEU A 242 -13.54 19.01 9.44
CA LEU A 242 -14.06 18.84 10.79
C LEU A 242 -14.32 17.36 11.11
N PHE A 243 -14.87 16.62 10.14
CA PHE A 243 -15.05 15.17 10.27
C PHE A 243 -13.72 14.44 10.45
N HIS A 244 -12.69 14.81 9.68
CA HIS A 244 -11.35 14.26 9.84
C HIS A 244 -10.77 14.52 11.23
N GLU A 245 -10.90 15.74 11.73
CA GLU A 245 -10.44 16.11 13.07
C GLU A 245 -11.18 15.32 14.15
N TYR A 246 -12.49 15.17 14.01
CA TYR A 246 -13.32 14.36 14.90
C TYR A 246 -12.86 12.90 14.90
N CYS A 247 -12.70 12.30 13.72
CA CYS A 247 -12.22 10.92 13.60
C CYS A 247 -10.82 10.74 14.18
N ARG A 248 -9.93 11.71 13.96
CA ARG A 248 -8.58 11.69 14.51
C ARG A 248 -8.58 11.75 16.03
N LYS A 249 -9.39 12.61 16.64
CA LYS A 249 -9.48 12.71 18.11
C LYS A 249 -10.15 11.48 18.73
N ARG A 250 -11.19 10.94 18.09
CA ARG A 250 -12.00 9.84 18.65
C ARG A 250 -11.41 8.45 18.42
N PHE A 251 -10.93 8.16 17.21
CA PHE A 251 -10.57 6.79 16.80
C PHE A 251 -9.06 6.54 16.70
N LEU A 252 -8.23 7.56 16.42
CA LEU A 252 -6.78 7.36 16.36
C LEU A 252 -6.17 6.80 17.65
N PRO A 253 -6.62 7.19 18.87
CA PRO A 253 -6.09 6.62 20.11
C PRO A 253 -6.25 5.10 20.19
N ILE A 254 -7.31 4.53 19.60
CA ILE A 254 -7.59 3.08 19.62
C ILE A 254 -6.53 2.30 18.83
N PHE A 255 -5.94 2.91 17.80
CA PHE A 255 -4.88 2.27 17.00
C PHE A 255 -3.48 2.42 17.60
N LYS A 256 -3.33 3.27 18.63
CA LYS A 256 -2.04 3.53 19.30
C LYS A 256 -1.96 2.87 20.67
N ASN A 257 -3.08 2.86 21.39
CA ASN A 257 -3.16 2.42 22.77
C ASN A 257 -4.14 1.25 22.87
N PHE A 258 -3.77 0.24 23.64
CA PHE A 258 -4.65 -0.87 23.98
C PHE A 258 -5.55 -0.49 25.15
N SER A 259 -6.76 -1.05 25.19
CA SER A 259 -7.68 -0.84 26.31
C SER A 259 -7.22 -1.66 27.51
N ALA A 260 -6.95 -1.01 28.64
CA ALA A 260 -6.58 -1.70 29.87
C ALA A 260 -7.64 -2.72 30.31
N GLN A 261 -8.92 -2.41 30.10
CA GLN A 261 -10.02 -3.34 30.41
C GLN A 261 -9.94 -4.62 29.58
N ALA A 262 -9.61 -4.52 28.29
CA ALA A 262 -9.47 -5.69 27.42
C ALA A 262 -8.26 -6.54 27.82
N LEU A 263 -7.16 -5.89 28.22
CA LEU A 263 -5.97 -6.59 28.72
C LEU A 263 -6.28 -7.35 30.01
N VAL A 264 -6.94 -6.72 30.99
CA VAL A 264 -7.32 -7.37 32.26
C VAL A 264 -8.24 -8.56 32.04
N GLU A 265 -9.18 -8.47 31.10
CA GLU A 265 -10.06 -9.61 30.79
C GLU A 265 -9.30 -10.76 30.14
N MET A 266 -8.40 -10.46 29.18
CA MET A 266 -7.52 -11.47 28.57
C MET A 266 -6.61 -12.15 29.62
N ASP A 267 -6.00 -11.37 30.51
CA ASP A 267 -5.16 -11.90 31.59
C ASP A 267 -5.96 -12.85 32.49
N ARG A 268 -7.21 -12.49 32.81
CA ARG A 268 -8.11 -13.33 33.60
C ARG A 268 -8.49 -14.63 32.88
N GLU A 269 -8.71 -14.59 31.57
CA GLU A 269 -8.96 -15.79 30.75
C GLU A 269 -7.74 -16.72 30.71
N ASP A 270 -6.53 -16.14 30.62
CA ASP A 270 -5.27 -16.89 30.65
C ASP A 270 -5.01 -17.55 32.01
N GLU A 271 -5.35 -16.88 33.12
CA GLU A 271 -5.33 -17.44 34.47
C GLU A 271 -6.33 -18.60 34.61
N MET A 272 -7.58 -18.40 34.17
CA MET A 272 -8.64 -19.41 34.24
C MET A 272 -8.34 -20.66 33.38
N SER A 273 -7.62 -20.48 32.28
CA SER A 273 -7.21 -21.57 31.40
C SER A 273 -5.93 -22.29 31.84
N GLY A 274 -5.24 -21.79 32.88
CA GLY A 274 -4.02 -22.38 33.43
C GLY A 274 -2.78 -22.22 32.54
N LYS A 275 -2.84 -21.37 31.51
CA LYS A 275 -1.75 -21.18 30.53
C LYS A 275 -0.65 -20.23 31.00
N MET A 276 -0.88 -19.53 32.11
CA MET A 276 -0.01 -18.45 32.59
C MET A 276 1.43 -18.93 32.83
N GLU A 277 1.63 -20.09 33.45
CA GLU A 277 2.96 -20.64 33.71
C GLU A 277 3.73 -20.98 32.42
N GLU A 278 3.04 -21.55 31.43
CA GLU A 278 3.61 -21.86 30.12
C GLU A 278 4.05 -20.59 29.37
N ILE A 279 3.21 -19.54 29.38
CA ILE A 279 3.51 -18.24 28.77
C ILE A 279 4.77 -17.63 29.41
N HIS A 280 4.88 -17.70 30.73
CA HIS A 280 6.03 -17.15 31.46
C HIS A 280 7.35 -17.86 31.10
N LEU A 281 7.31 -19.19 30.90
CA LEU A 281 8.48 -19.95 30.46
C LEU A 281 8.87 -19.60 29.01
N LEU A 282 7.89 -19.47 28.11
CA LEU A 282 8.12 -19.08 26.72
C LEU A 282 8.72 -17.67 26.60
N LEU A 283 8.28 -16.73 27.44
CA LEU A 283 8.75 -15.34 27.41
C LEU A 283 10.26 -15.21 27.67
N GLN A 284 10.85 -16.10 28.48
CA GLN A 284 12.29 -16.07 28.78
C GLN A 284 13.16 -16.34 27.55
N SER A 285 12.68 -17.15 26.61
CA SER A 285 13.41 -17.53 25.40
C SER A 285 12.97 -16.75 24.15
N ALA A 286 11.79 -16.12 24.16
CA ALA A 286 11.18 -15.50 22.98
C ALA A 286 11.98 -14.37 22.31
N TYR A 287 12.73 -13.57 23.07
CA TYR A 287 13.48 -12.41 22.56
C TYR A 287 15.00 -12.59 22.58
N SER A 288 15.47 -13.82 22.74
CA SER A 288 16.89 -14.14 22.60
C SER A 288 17.35 -13.92 21.16
N GLN A 289 18.55 -13.36 20.98
CA GLN A 289 19.12 -13.23 19.65
C GLN A 289 19.31 -14.62 19.04
N PRO A 290 18.83 -14.87 17.81
CA PRO A 290 19.08 -16.15 17.16
C PRO A 290 20.59 -16.31 16.98
N VAL A 291 21.16 -17.27 17.70
CA VAL A 291 22.56 -17.66 17.55
C VAL A 291 22.72 -18.20 16.13
N PRO A 292 23.74 -17.78 15.36
CA PRO A 292 24.04 -18.41 14.09
C PRO A 292 24.25 -19.90 14.35
N LYS A 293 23.39 -20.77 13.81
CA LYS A 293 23.68 -22.21 13.83
C LYS A 293 24.91 -22.42 12.96
N ASP A 294 26.03 -22.79 13.58
CA ASP A 294 27.18 -23.31 12.86
C ASP A 294 26.75 -24.60 12.13
N LYS A 295 27.16 -24.71 10.87
CA LYS A 295 26.61 -25.64 9.88
C LYS A 295 27.11 -27.08 9.98
N ASP A 296 27.59 -27.51 11.14
CA ASP A 296 28.41 -28.72 11.23
C ASP A 296 27.85 -29.84 12.13
N GLU A 297 26.58 -29.78 12.56
CA GLU A 297 25.97 -30.85 13.37
C GLU A 297 24.57 -31.25 12.85
N ASP A 298 24.50 -31.73 11.61
CA ASP A 298 23.36 -32.51 11.09
C ASP A 298 23.89 -33.80 10.41
N GLU A 299 24.73 -34.57 11.10
CA GLU A 299 24.87 -36.00 10.87
C GLU A 299 24.72 -36.70 12.23
N ASP A 300 23.83 -37.70 12.25
CA ASP A 300 23.54 -38.63 13.35
C ASP A 300 22.56 -38.13 14.43
N ASP A 301 21.26 -38.30 14.14
CA ASP A 301 20.38 -39.12 15.00
C ASP A 301 18.99 -39.32 14.36
N VAL A 302 18.89 -40.37 13.55
CA VAL A 302 17.61 -41.00 13.21
C VAL A 302 17.35 -42.09 14.25
N VAL A 303 16.59 -41.79 15.30
CA VAL A 303 15.86 -42.81 16.05
C VAL A 303 14.43 -42.34 16.36
N ASP A 304 13.53 -43.26 16.03
CA ASP A 304 12.07 -43.30 16.11
C ASP A 304 11.45 -42.85 17.45
N GLY A 305 10.26 -42.25 17.37
CA GLY A 305 9.46 -41.86 18.53
C GLY A 305 8.31 -40.91 18.17
N GLY A 306 7.17 -41.46 17.75
CA GLY A 306 5.96 -40.70 17.45
C GLY A 306 5.33 -40.01 18.66
N GLY A 307 4.66 -38.87 18.42
CA GLY A 307 3.81 -38.21 19.40
C GLY A 307 3.61 -36.71 19.18
N ASP A 308 2.50 -36.37 18.55
CA ASP A 308 1.61 -35.21 18.79
C ASP A 308 2.11 -33.73 18.71
N GLY A 309 1.37 -32.96 17.91
CA GLY A 309 0.81 -31.67 18.34
C GLY A 309 1.72 -30.45 18.57
N GLY A 310 1.85 -29.62 17.52
CA GLY A 310 1.66 -28.17 17.64
C GLY A 310 2.65 -27.35 18.47
N ALA A 311 3.80 -27.00 17.87
CA ALA A 311 4.61 -25.85 18.31
C ALA A 311 5.31 -25.21 17.10
N GLU A 312 4.55 -24.57 16.20
CA GLU A 312 5.13 -23.72 15.15
C GLU A 312 5.54 -22.36 15.73
N ASN A 313 6.80 -22.30 16.17
CA ASN A 313 7.77 -21.26 15.83
C ASN A 313 7.27 -19.79 15.91
N SER A 314 7.03 -19.31 17.14
CA SER A 314 6.87 -17.89 17.48
C SER A 314 8.22 -17.16 17.58
N ALA A 315 9.13 -17.39 16.63
CA ALA A 315 10.46 -16.78 16.59
C ALA A 315 10.70 -16.03 15.27
N SER A 316 9.80 -15.09 14.92
CA SER A 316 10.12 -14.08 13.90
C SER A 316 9.29 -12.80 14.02
N VAL A 317 8.99 -12.36 15.25
CA VAL A 317 8.33 -11.06 15.48
C VAL A 317 9.38 -9.98 15.74
N ILE A 318 10.24 -9.71 14.75
CA ILE A 318 10.86 -8.39 14.56
C ILE A 318 10.90 -8.10 13.07
#